data_AF-A0A2E4B2U2-F1
#
_entry.id   AF-A0A2E4B2U2-F1
#
_cell.length_a   1.000
_cell.length_b   1.000
_cell.length_c   1.000
_cell.angle_alpha   90.00
_cell.angle_beta   90.00
_cell.angle_gamma   90.00
#
_symmetry.space_group_name_H-M   'P 1'
#
loop_
_entity.id
_entity.type
_entity.pdbx_description
1 polymer ?
#
loop_
_entity_poly.entity_id
_entity_poly.type
_entity_poly.pdbx_seq_one_letter_code
_entity_poly.pdbx_strand_id
1 'polypeptide(L)'
;MATSDPKSGKNKSLFRNQSPTARWKQLEDWSDEKKFYQHYKFCTILMLMAFLGAVSMQMGLSIGPDDCDNDNFFETIGGLALWISAIGIPINGIIFLRSFFALDMNTAGIFFWSIAHIAVLILILVFFIDAIAQDMFCGSGGPHYDIGAGF
;
A
#
# COMPACT_ATOMS: atom_id res chain seq x y z
N MET A 1 -8.36 3.41 39.55
CA MET A 1 -8.76 4.67 38.90
C MET A 1 -9.25 4.33 37.50
N ALA A 2 -10.57 4.28 37.31
CA ALA A 2 -11.20 4.06 36.01
C ALA A 2 -11.55 5.42 35.42
N THR A 3 -10.92 5.81 34.32
CA THR A 3 -11.26 7.03 33.60
C THR A 3 -12.44 6.72 32.69
N SER A 4 -13.61 7.22 33.08
CA SER A 4 -14.82 7.25 32.28
C SER A 4 -14.65 8.22 31.11
N ASP A 5 -14.74 7.68 29.89
CA ASP A 5 -14.66 8.44 28.64
C ASP A 5 -16.02 9.11 28.35
N PRO A 6 -16.14 10.46 28.30
CA PRO A 6 -17.43 11.15 28.34
C PRO A 6 -18.14 11.31 26.98
N LYS A 7 -17.83 10.47 25.97
CA LYS A 7 -18.36 10.63 24.60
C LYS A 7 -19.51 9.69 24.20
N SER A 8 -20.04 8.87 25.12
CA SER A 8 -21.08 7.87 24.79
C SER A 8 -22.53 8.37 24.85
N GLY A 9 -22.79 9.55 25.42
CA GLY A 9 -24.17 9.94 25.82
C GLY A 9 -24.93 10.95 24.95
N LYS A 10 -24.27 11.72 24.08
CA LYS A 10 -24.89 12.94 23.51
C LYS A 10 -25.56 12.81 22.13
N ASN A 11 -25.43 11.69 21.42
CA ASN A 11 -25.88 11.63 20.02
C ASN A 11 -27.23 10.97 19.77
N LYS A 12 -27.90 10.33 20.74
CA LYS A 12 -29.17 9.63 20.44
C LYS A 12 -30.37 10.58 20.21
N SER A 13 -30.35 11.81 20.72
CA SER A 13 -31.46 12.75 20.58
C SER A 13 -31.43 13.55 19.27
N LEU A 14 -30.25 13.73 18.65
CA LEU A 14 -30.11 14.50 17.40
C LEU A 14 -30.66 13.74 16.17
N PHE A 15 -30.65 12.41 16.21
CA PHE A 15 -31.17 11.56 15.13
C PHE A 15 -32.69 11.37 15.14
N ARG A 16 -33.40 11.80 16.20
CA ARG A 16 -34.84 11.53 16.34
C ARG A 16 -35.72 12.42 15.45
N ASN A 17 -35.20 13.56 15.00
CA ASN A 17 -35.94 14.57 14.22
C ASN A 17 -35.40 14.78 12.79
N GLN A 18 -34.47 13.95 12.32
CA GLN A 18 -34.03 14.02 10.92
C GLN A 18 -35.07 13.37 10.00
N SER A 19 -35.35 14.02 8.86
CA SER A 19 -36.17 13.39 7.83
C SER A 19 -35.54 12.07 7.39
N PRO A 20 -36.33 11.06 6.98
CA PRO A 20 -35.80 9.80 6.47
C PRO A 20 -34.72 10.02 5.41
N THR A 21 -34.90 11.00 4.53
CA THR A 21 -33.94 11.40 3.49
C THR A 21 -32.60 11.90 4.04
N ALA A 22 -32.59 12.72 5.10
CA ALA A 22 -31.36 13.20 5.72
C ALA A 22 -30.56 12.05 6.37
N ARG A 23 -31.27 11.09 6.96
CA ARG A 23 -30.67 9.89 7.53
C ARG A 23 -30.05 8.98 6.45
N TRP A 24 -30.72 8.78 5.32
CA TRP A 24 -30.18 7.98 4.22
C TRP A 24 -28.89 8.58 3.66
N LYS A 25 -28.89 9.89 3.41
CA LYS A 25 -27.72 10.61 2.93
C LYS A 25 -26.53 10.51 3.89
N GLN A 26 -26.79 10.57 5.21
CA GLN A 26 -25.75 10.42 6.22
C GLN A 26 -25.16 9.00 6.28
N LEU A 27 -25.96 7.97 6.02
CA LEU A 27 -25.48 6.57 6.00
C LEU A 27 -24.65 6.27 4.74
N GLU A 28 -25.02 6.85 3.59
CA GLU A 28 -24.25 6.78 2.35
C GLU A 28 -22.88 7.46 2.53
N ASP A 29 -22.87 8.71 3.02
CA ASP A 29 -21.63 9.48 3.27
C ASP A 29 -20.66 8.73 4.21
N TRP A 30 -21.18 8.12 5.28
CA TRP A 30 -20.37 7.33 6.22
C TRP A 30 -19.82 6.04 5.60
N SER A 31 -20.56 5.43 4.67
CA SER A 31 -20.10 4.25 3.92
C SER A 31 -18.95 4.62 2.97
N ASP A 32 -19.07 5.76 2.29
CA ASP A 32 -18.09 6.19 1.30
C ASP A 32 -16.81 6.71 1.94
N GLU A 33 -16.90 7.42 3.07
CA GLU A 33 -15.75 7.78 3.89
C GLU A 33 -14.97 6.54 4.32
N LYS A 34 -15.68 5.47 4.73
CA LYS A 34 -15.05 4.21 5.15
C LYS A 34 -14.35 3.51 3.98
N LYS A 35 -14.98 3.43 2.80
CA LYS A 35 -14.37 2.84 1.58
C LYS A 35 -13.10 3.61 1.18
N PHE A 36 -13.17 4.94 1.18
CA PHE A 36 -12.02 5.80 0.90
C PHE A 36 -10.89 5.58 1.90
N TYR A 37 -11.20 5.55 3.20
CA TYR A 37 -10.21 5.30 4.25
C TYR A 37 -9.55 3.92 4.15
N GLN A 38 -10.28 2.90 3.70
CA GLN A 38 -9.71 1.57 3.43
C GLN A 38 -8.71 1.60 2.27
N HIS A 39 -9.03 2.29 1.18
CA HIS A 39 -8.13 2.44 0.04
C HIS A 39 -6.88 3.28 0.39
N TYR A 40 -7.06 4.37 1.15
CA TYR A 40 -5.96 5.17 1.70
C TYR A 40 -4.99 4.31 2.51
N LYS A 41 -5.52 3.48 3.44
CA LYS A 41 -4.72 2.59 4.27
C LYS A 41 -3.99 1.57 3.43
N PHE A 42 -4.67 0.98 2.46
CA PHE A 42 -4.08 0.01 1.54
C PHE A 42 -2.89 0.63 0.79
N CYS A 43 -3.06 1.79 0.15
CA CYS A 43 -1.97 2.48 -0.55
C CYS A 43 -0.81 2.83 0.38
N THR A 44 -1.11 3.27 1.60
CA THR A 44 -0.09 3.59 2.62
C THR A 44 0.73 2.36 2.99
N ILE A 45 0.08 1.20 3.19
CA ILE A 45 0.77 -0.06 3.50
C ILE A 45 1.68 -0.49 2.34
N LEU A 46 1.21 -0.36 1.09
CA LEU A 46 2.03 -0.68 -0.08
C LEU A 46 3.27 0.22 -0.16
N MET A 47 3.10 1.54 0.03
CA MET A 47 4.23 2.48 0.07
C MET A 47 5.24 2.14 1.18
N LEU A 48 4.76 1.75 2.37
CA LEU A 48 5.62 1.31 3.46
C LEU A 48 6.34 -0.01 3.14
N MET A 49 5.64 -0.98 2.53
CA MET A 49 6.23 -2.24 2.07
C MET A 49 7.32 -2.00 1.04
N ALA A 50 7.10 -1.13 0.06
CA ALA A 50 8.14 -0.75 -0.91
C ALA A 50 9.36 -0.13 -0.22
N PHE A 51 9.14 0.80 0.71
CA PHE A 51 10.23 1.48 1.40
C PHE A 51 11.05 0.52 2.26
N LEU A 52 10.39 -0.27 3.10
CA LEU A 52 11.05 -1.28 3.93
C LEU A 52 11.70 -2.37 3.10
N GLY A 53 11.08 -2.74 1.98
CA GLY A 53 11.62 -3.70 1.02
C GLY A 53 12.95 -3.24 0.44
N ALA A 54 13.00 -2.01 -0.09
CA ALA A 54 14.20 -1.44 -0.66
C ALA A 54 15.32 -1.21 0.38
N VAL A 55 14.97 -0.78 1.58
CA VAL A 55 15.95 -0.69 2.69
C VAL A 55 16.51 -2.06 3.04
N SER A 56 15.67 -3.10 3.05
CA SER A 56 16.12 -4.47 3.35
C SER A 56 17.05 -5.01 2.26
N MET A 57 16.75 -4.75 0.98
CA MET A 57 17.66 -5.08 -0.13
C MET A 57 19.00 -4.34 -0.02
N GLN A 58 18.97 -3.05 0.32
CA GLN A 58 20.21 -2.29 0.55
C GLN A 58 21.04 -2.84 1.71
N MET A 59 20.39 -3.31 2.77
CA MET A 59 21.06 -4.00 3.88
C MET A 59 21.61 -5.36 3.46
N GLY A 60 20.88 -6.09 2.61
CA GLY A 60 21.33 -7.31 1.95
C GLY A 60 22.66 -7.10 1.25
N LEU A 61 22.72 -6.12 0.35
CA LEU A 61 23.93 -5.73 -0.35
C LEU A 61 25.09 -5.32 0.58
N SER A 62 24.80 -4.65 1.69
CA SER A 62 25.85 -4.11 2.57
C SER A 62 26.43 -5.13 3.56
N ILE A 63 25.69 -6.21 3.85
CA ILE A 63 26.00 -7.18 4.92
C ILE A 63 26.20 -8.60 4.36
N GLY A 64 25.58 -8.90 3.22
CA GLY A 64 25.67 -10.19 2.55
C GLY A 64 27.04 -10.43 1.91
N PRO A 65 27.38 -11.69 1.63
CA PRO A 65 28.50 -12.01 0.75
C PRO A 65 28.24 -11.42 -0.66
N ASP A 66 29.29 -10.90 -1.31
CA ASP A 66 29.27 -10.35 -2.69
C ASP A 66 29.08 -11.45 -3.77
N ASP A 67 28.28 -12.48 -3.49
CA ASP A 67 28.08 -13.62 -4.39
C ASP A 67 26.64 -13.69 -4.89
N CYS A 68 26.46 -13.79 -6.20
CA CYS A 68 25.16 -13.73 -6.87
C CYS A 68 24.28 -14.97 -6.66
N ASP A 69 24.85 -16.06 -6.14
CA ASP A 69 24.17 -17.35 -6.02
C ASP A 69 23.53 -17.57 -4.63
N ASN A 70 23.68 -16.63 -3.69
CA ASN A 70 23.30 -16.86 -2.29
C ASN A 70 22.53 -15.67 -1.70
N ASP A 71 21.25 -15.56 -2.08
CA ASP A 71 20.34 -14.54 -1.56
C ASP A 71 20.29 -14.58 -0.03
N ASN A 72 20.60 -13.45 0.60
CA ASN A 72 20.46 -13.32 2.04
C ASN A 72 18.99 -13.13 2.40
N PHE A 73 18.61 -13.48 3.63
CA PHE A 73 17.25 -13.35 4.16
C PHE A 73 16.65 -11.94 3.94
N PHE A 74 17.48 -10.90 4.04
CA PHE A 74 17.08 -9.51 3.83
C PHE A 74 16.76 -9.16 2.36
N GLU A 75 17.43 -9.82 1.42
CA GLU A 75 17.22 -9.64 -0.02
C GLU A 75 15.90 -10.30 -0.43
N THR A 76 15.68 -11.56 -0.02
CA THR A 76 14.43 -12.28 -0.31
C THR A 76 13.20 -11.57 0.26
N ILE A 77 13.24 -11.15 1.53
CA ILE A 77 12.12 -10.41 2.14
C ILE A 77 11.96 -9.03 1.51
N GLY A 78 13.08 -8.37 1.19
CA GLY A 78 13.09 -7.05 0.58
C GLY A 78 12.44 -7.06 -0.80
N GLY A 79 12.86 -8.01 -1.65
CA GLY A 79 12.31 -8.23 -2.98
C GLY A 79 10.84 -8.62 -2.93
N LEU A 80 10.44 -9.52 -2.04
CA LEU A 80 9.04 -9.92 -1.88
C LEU A 80 8.16 -8.73 -1.48
N ALA A 81 8.62 -7.87 -0.56
CA ALA A 81 7.87 -6.67 -0.17
C ALA A 81 7.72 -5.66 -1.33
N LEU A 82 8.76 -5.48 -2.16
CA LEU A 82 8.70 -4.67 -3.37
C LEU A 82 7.75 -5.25 -4.42
N TRP A 83 7.79 -6.56 -4.65
CA TRP A 83 6.88 -7.25 -5.57
C TRP A 83 5.42 -7.14 -5.14
N ILE A 84 5.13 -7.31 -3.84
CA ILE A 84 3.78 -7.09 -3.30
C ILE A 84 3.32 -5.65 -3.56
N SER A 85 4.20 -4.68 -3.34
CA SER A 85 3.89 -3.28 -3.66
C SER A 85 3.63 -3.08 -5.15
N ALA A 86 4.43 -3.68 -6.04
CA ALA A 86 4.28 -3.58 -7.48
C ALA A 86 2.96 -4.21 -7.98
N ILE A 87 2.56 -5.37 -7.43
CA ILE A 87 1.25 -5.99 -7.69
C ILE A 87 0.10 -5.11 -7.16
N GLY A 88 0.37 -4.26 -6.18
CA GLY A 88 -0.57 -3.23 -5.72
C GLY A 88 -0.99 -2.23 -6.82
N ILE A 89 -0.17 -2.03 -7.85
CA ILE A 89 -0.48 -1.10 -8.96
C ILE A 89 -1.70 -1.57 -9.78
N PRO A 90 -1.75 -2.79 -10.36
CA PRO A 90 -2.93 -3.25 -11.08
C PRO A 90 -4.16 -3.35 -10.16
N ILE A 91 -3.99 -3.68 -8.88
CA ILE A 91 -5.09 -3.67 -7.90
C ILE A 91 -5.67 -2.26 -7.74
N ASN A 92 -4.81 -1.25 -7.57
CA ASN A 92 -5.23 0.16 -7.53
C ASN A 92 -5.91 0.57 -8.84
N GLY A 93 -5.42 0.11 -9.99
CA GLY A 93 -6.06 0.31 -11.29
C GLY A 93 -7.49 -0.25 -11.34
N ILE A 94 -7.73 -1.47 -10.84
CA ILE A 94 -9.07 -2.07 -10.77
C ILE A 94 -9.98 -1.28 -9.83
N ILE A 95 -9.48 -0.86 -8.67
CA ILE A 95 -10.26 -0.04 -7.70
C ILE A 95 -10.64 1.30 -8.34
N PHE A 96 -9.71 1.94 -9.05
CA PHE A 96 -9.94 3.17 -9.76
C PHE A 96 -10.96 2.98 -10.91
N LEU A 97 -10.85 1.91 -11.70
CA LEU A 97 -11.84 1.60 -12.74
C LEU A 97 -13.24 1.41 -12.16
N ARG A 98 -13.37 0.70 -11.03
CA ARG A 98 -14.65 0.56 -10.32
C ARG A 98 -15.20 1.90 -9.84
N SER A 99 -14.35 2.84 -9.43
CA SER A 99 -14.79 4.14 -8.94
C SER A 99 -15.46 5.01 -10.01
N PHE A 100 -15.30 4.73 -11.31
CA PHE A 100 -16.05 5.42 -12.37
C PHE A 100 -17.50 4.95 -12.50
N PHE A 101 -17.77 3.69 -12.15
CA PHE A 101 -19.11 3.11 -12.26
C PHE A 101 -19.92 3.24 -10.96
N ALA A 102 -19.26 3.61 -9.86
CA ALA A 102 -19.88 3.92 -8.58
C ALA A 102 -19.98 5.44 -8.42
N LEU A 103 -21.18 6.00 -8.51
CA LEU A 103 -21.46 7.44 -8.33
C LEU A 103 -21.15 7.95 -6.91
N ASP A 104 -20.94 7.01 -6.00
CA ASP A 104 -20.79 7.14 -4.56
C ASP A 104 -19.31 7.16 -4.10
N MET A 105 -18.34 6.87 -4.96
CA MET A 105 -16.94 6.84 -4.53
C MET A 105 -16.22 8.18 -4.77
N ASN A 106 -15.33 8.57 -3.83
CA ASN A 106 -14.41 9.70 -4.02
C ASN A 106 -13.31 9.35 -5.04
N THR A 107 -13.66 9.39 -6.32
CA THR A 107 -12.81 9.02 -7.47
C THR A 107 -11.52 9.84 -7.53
N ALA A 108 -11.61 11.14 -7.21
CA ALA A 108 -10.42 12.01 -7.19
C ALA A 108 -9.43 11.57 -6.10
N GLY A 109 -9.93 11.26 -4.90
CA GLY A 109 -9.10 10.75 -3.82
C GLY A 109 -8.41 9.43 -4.17
N ILE A 110 -9.16 8.47 -4.74
CA ILE A 110 -8.62 7.18 -5.18
C ILE A 110 -7.54 7.37 -6.25
N PHE A 111 -7.77 8.28 -7.20
CA PHE A 111 -6.80 8.62 -8.24
C PHE A 111 -5.50 9.16 -7.65
N PHE A 112 -5.56 10.18 -6.78
CA PHE A 112 -4.37 10.79 -6.20
C PHE A 112 -3.58 9.81 -5.34
N TRP A 113 -4.25 8.96 -4.54
CA TRP A 113 -3.56 7.94 -3.75
C TRP A 113 -2.93 6.84 -4.59
N SER A 114 -3.58 6.46 -5.69
CA SER A 114 -3.02 5.49 -6.65
C SER A 114 -1.77 6.04 -7.33
N ILE A 115 -1.81 7.30 -7.78
CA ILE A 115 -0.65 7.99 -8.38
C ILE A 115 0.46 8.22 -7.34
N ALA A 116 0.11 8.59 -6.11
CA ALA A 116 1.09 8.74 -5.03
C ALA A 116 1.83 7.44 -4.75
N HIS A 117 1.13 6.30 -4.69
CA HIS A 117 1.76 4.99 -4.54
C HIS A 117 2.72 4.69 -5.70
N ILE A 118 2.31 4.89 -6.95
CA ILE A 118 3.17 4.69 -8.13
C ILE A 118 4.40 5.61 -8.07
N ALA A 119 4.21 6.89 -7.76
CA ALA A 119 5.30 7.85 -7.67
C ALA A 119 6.31 7.47 -6.57
N VAL A 120 5.84 7.09 -5.39
CA VAL A 120 6.69 6.63 -4.29
C VAL A 120 7.45 5.35 -4.68
N LEU A 121 6.78 4.39 -5.31
CA LEU A 121 7.44 3.17 -5.78
C LEU A 121 8.52 3.48 -6.82
N ILE A 122 8.26 4.35 -7.80
CA ILE A 122 9.26 4.78 -8.79
C ILE A 122 10.43 5.49 -8.10
N LEU A 123 10.16 6.39 -7.16
CA LEU A 123 11.22 7.08 -6.43
C LEU A 123 12.10 6.08 -5.67
N ILE A 124 11.50 5.09 -5.00
CA ILE A 124 12.24 4.04 -4.30
C ILE A 124 13.07 3.22 -5.28
N LEU A 125 12.50 2.80 -6.41
CA LEU A 125 13.24 2.07 -7.46
C LEU A 125 14.44 2.85 -7.98
N VAL A 126 14.32 4.17 -8.15
CA VAL A 126 15.42 5.04 -8.61
C VAL A 126 16.47 5.25 -7.52
N PHE A 127 16.06 5.47 -6.26
CA PHE A 127 16.98 5.72 -5.15
C PHE A 127 17.80 4.48 -4.76
N PHE A 128 17.20 3.29 -4.86
CA PHE A 128 17.82 2.02 -4.48
C PHE A 128 18.14 1.17 -5.70
N ILE A 129 18.35 1.81 -6.86
CA ILE A 129 18.54 1.10 -8.13
C ILE A 129 19.72 0.15 -8.10
N ASP A 130 20.82 0.49 -7.43
CA ASP A 130 22.00 -0.37 -7.37
C ASP A 130 21.71 -1.66 -6.61
N ALA A 131 21.06 -1.58 -5.45
CA ALA A 131 20.67 -2.76 -4.66
C ALA A 131 19.61 -3.61 -5.37
N ILE A 132 18.62 -2.98 -5.99
CA ILE A 132 17.52 -3.68 -6.67
C ILE A 132 18.00 -4.29 -7.99
N ALA A 133 18.83 -3.58 -8.76
CA ALA A 133 19.37 -4.08 -10.02
C ALA A 133 20.42 -5.15 -9.78
N GLN A 134 21.20 -5.07 -8.71
CA GLN A 134 22.08 -6.17 -8.35
C GLN A 134 21.27 -7.42 -8.05
N ASP A 135 20.24 -7.37 -7.20
CA ASP A 135 19.38 -8.53 -6.92
C ASP A 135 18.67 -9.07 -8.18
N MET A 136 18.09 -8.17 -9.00
CA MET A 136 17.36 -8.59 -10.20
C MET A 136 18.24 -9.08 -11.35
N PHE A 137 19.50 -8.64 -11.44
CA PHE A 137 20.38 -8.92 -12.59
C PHE A 137 21.72 -9.54 -12.20
N CYS A 138 21.90 -9.96 -10.94
CA CYS A 138 23.03 -10.80 -10.54
C CYS A 138 22.90 -12.15 -11.24
N GLY A 139 23.96 -12.58 -11.92
CA GLY A 139 23.98 -13.84 -12.65
C GLY A 139 24.02 -13.70 -14.19
N SER A 140 24.64 -14.68 -14.82
CA SER A 140 24.86 -14.75 -16.27
C SER A 140 23.54 -15.05 -17.02
N GLY A 141 22.61 -14.09 -17.15
CA GLY A 141 21.43 -14.37 -17.99
C GLY A 141 20.30 -13.35 -18.14
N GLY A 142 20.18 -12.31 -17.30
CA GLY A 142 19.06 -11.36 -17.37
C GLY A 142 18.24 -11.34 -16.09
N PRO A 143 16.98 -10.83 -16.12
CA PRO A 143 16.20 -10.65 -14.91
C PRO A 143 15.92 -12.00 -14.25
N HIS A 144 16.54 -12.24 -13.09
CA HIS A 144 16.20 -13.35 -12.21
C HIS A 144 14.86 -13.01 -11.54
N TYR A 145 13.86 -13.86 -11.75
CA TYR A 145 12.53 -13.74 -11.11
C TYR A 145 12.44 -14.64 -9.88
N ASP A 146 13.58 -15.00 -9.30
CA ASP A 146 13.61 -15.91 -8.16
C ASP A 146 13.14 -15.18 -6.92
N ILE A 147 11.84 -15.35 -6.66
CA ILE A 147 11.22 -15.03 -5.38
C ILE A 147 11.63 -16.15 -4.42
N GLY A 148 12.93 -16.27 -4.12
CA GLY A 148 13.50 -17.25 -3.19
C GLY A 148 14.19 -18.48 -3.80
N ALA A 149 15.07 -18.34 -4.80
CA ALA A 149 16.06 -19.40 -5.09
C ALA A 149 17.24 -19.29 -4.11
N GLY A 150 16.96 -19.67 -2.88
CA GLY A 150 17.91 -19.79 -1.79
C GLY A 150 17.41 -20.77 -0.74
N PHE A 151 16.94 -21.95 -1.18
CA PHE A 151 16.87 -23.16 -0.37
C PHE A 151 17.63 -24.28 -1.08
#